data_AF-A0A8J6FCN5-F1
#
_entry.id   AF-A0A8J6FCN5-F1
#
_cell.length_a   1.000
_cell.length_b   1.000
_cell.length_c   1.000
_cell.angle_alpha   90.00
_cell.angle_beta   90.00
_cell.angle_gamma   90.00
#
_symmetry.space_group_name_H-M   'P 1'
#
loop_
_entity.id
_entity.type
_entity.pdbx_description
1 polymer ?
#
loop_
_entity_poly.entity_id
_entity_poly.type
_entity_poly.pdbx_seq_one_letter_code
_entity_poly.pdbx_strand_id
1 'polypeptide(L)'
;MAEDSTSRGLRPHGYSFFCTAGRGMERFVMDELSSKLSADQIECMPGKVFFQGNYDLCSLRKMKSAERIFLLLRKGPPLTEYKGNALFSLRKFVIGDSHLWLDTLQIWKQFQEPSAQRGISHTQEKSLKRKLDDNSSTESKTCKKETIVNEAHLYSEEQAPMEANTQLLPPKPSVRDAEDTGHPLFEHDISEPVAFRVSCRCSGVLTKKMTAQDIGRIIGVALSQQFGWKPDLRRPMLEVFVHLNDMYSVVGFPILRQPLASRDYIQSTGLRATTAWAMASLAEISTAQYVLDPMCGVGTILLEAAMEWPHATFLGIDKSESQLKHALNNVKKAGVMNRVALLQGSVLEFCVLEEFLYYYLAKSFTIT
;
A
#
# COMPACT_ATOMS: atom_id res chain seq x y z
N MET A 1 4.36 -17.29 -46.28
CA MET A 1 5.14 -16.27 -45.57
C MET A 1 4.23 -15.73 -44.49
N ALA A 2 4.51 -16.11 -43.24
CA ALA A 2 3.70 -15.76 -42.08
C ALA A 2 4.06 -14.35 -41.62
N GLU A 3 3.07 -13.48 -41.51
CA GLU A 3 3.20 -12.17 -40.87
C GLU A 3 3.10 -12.36 -39.35
N ASP A 4 4.08 -11.77 -38.68
CA ASP A 4 4.33 -11.85 -37.25
C ASP A 4 3.30 -11.04 -36.46
N SER A 5 2.37 -11.74 -35.80
CA SER A 5 1.31 -11.18 -34.98
C SER A 5 1.80 -10.99 -33.53
N THR A 6 2.50 -9.88 -33.24
CA THR A 6 2.83 -9.49 -31.85
C THR A 6 2.76 -7.97 -31.60
N SER A 7 1.75 -7.27 -32.09
CA SER A 7 1.40 -5.94 -31.55
C SER A 7 0.36 -6.08 -30.43
N ARG A 8 0.82 -6.29 -29.18
CA ARG A 8 -0.01 -6.17 -27.98
C ARG A 8 -0.55 -4.73 -27.92
N GLY A 9 -1.87 -4.56 -28.08
CA GLY A 9 -2.51 -3.25 -28.14
C GLY A 9 -2.33 -2.43 -26.86
N LEU A 10 -1.33 -1.54 -26.84
CA LEU A 10 -1.31 -0.41 -25.91
C LEU A 10 -2.41 0.56 -26.33
N ARG A 11 -3.23 1.03 -25.37
CA ARG A 11 -4.19 2.10 -25.62
C ARG A 11 -3.41 3.36 -26.03
N PRO A 12 -3.86 4.12 -27.05
CA PRO A 12 -3.16 5.32 -27.52
C PRO A 12 -3.06 6.44 -26.47
N HIS A 13 -3.83 6.35 -25.37
CA HIS A 13 -3.88 7.36 -24.29
C HIS A 13 -3.31 6.88 -22.94
N GLY A 14 -2.65 5.72 -22.91
CA GLY A 14 -2.11 5.13 -21.68
C GLY A 14 -3.17 4.66 -20.68
N TYR A 15 -2.73 4.33 -19.46
CA TYR A 15 -3.60 3.89 -18.37
C TYR A 15 -3.92 5.05 -17.43
N SER A 16 -5.13 5.05 -16.85
CA SER A 16 -5.52 6.03 -15.84
C SER A 16 -5.26 5.50 -14.44
N PHE A 17 -4.66 6.33 -13.59
CA PHE A 17 -4.29 5.98 -12.23
C PHE A 17 -4.80 7.02 -11.24
N PHE A 18 -4.86 6.63 -9.97
CA PHE A 18 -4.91 7.59 -8.89
C PHE A 18 -4.12 7.12 -7.68
N CYS A 19 -3.57 8.10 -6.95
CA CYS A 19 -2.89 7.92 -5.69
C CYS A 19 -3.77 8.45 -4.56
N THR A 20 -3.75 7.79 -3.40
CA THR A 20 -4.21 8.41 -2.16
C THR A 20 -3.05 9.14 -1.49
N ALA A 21 -3.32 10.29 -0.90
CA ALA A 21 -2.35 11.08 -0.15
C ALA A 21 -2.92 11.47 1.22
N GLY A 22 -2.06 11.66 2.22
CA GLY A 22 -2.44 12.34 3.47
C GLY A 22 -2.77 13.81 3.21
N ARG A 23 -3.52 14.45 4.11
CA ARG A 23 -3.80 15.89 4.00
C ARG A 23 -2.48 16.68 3.98
N GLY A 24 -2.32 17.56 3.00
CA GLY A 24 -1.12 18.37 2.79
C GLY A 24 -0.01 17.65 2.02
N MET A 25 -0.18 16.34 1.73
CA MET A 25 0.78 15.56 0.96
C MET A 25 0.50 15.62 -0.56
N GLU A 26 -0.65 16.13 -0.97
CA GLU A 26 -1.09 16.13 -2.37
C GLU A 26 -0.08 16.86 -3.28
N ARG A 27 0.46 18.00 -2.83
CA ARG A 27 1.48 18.76 -3.58
C ARG A 27 2.73 17.93 -3.84
N PHE A 28 3.21 17.20 -2.83
CA PHE A 28 4.40 16.36 -2.95
C PHE A 28 4.19 15.21 -3.93
N VAL A 29 2.96 14.67 -3.98
CA VAL A 29 2.59 13.66 -4.98
C VAL A 29 2.56 14.24 -6.38
N MET A 30 2.00 15.44 -6.56
CA MET A 30 2.00 16.12 -7.85
C MET A 30 3.43 16.42 -8.33
N ASP A 31 4.28 16.95 -7.44
CA ASP A 31 5.66 17.30 -7.75
C ASP A 31 6.47 16.04 -8.09
N GLU A 32 6.30 14.95 -7.33
CA GLU A 32 6.95 13.67 -7.60
C GLU A 32 6.47 13.04 -8.93
N LEU A 33 5.17 13.10 -9.22
CA LEU A 33 4.61 12.63 -10.50
C LEU A 33 5.15 13.43 -11.68
N SER A 34 5.24 14.75 -11.55
CA SER A 34 5.73 15.64 -12.61
C SER A 34 7.23 15.45 -12.84
N SER A 35 8.02 15.37 -11.76
CA SER A 35 9.48 15.33 -11.84
C SER A 35 10.04 13.94 -12.12
N LYS A 36 9.52 12.89 -11.47
CA LYS A 36 10.09 11.53 -11.55
C LYS A 36 9.42 10.64 -12.57
N LEU A 37 8.12 10.83 -12.81
CA LEU A 37 7.33 10.02 -13.73
C LEU A 37 6.97 10.77 -15.02
N SER A 38 7.30 12.06 -15.13
CA SER A 38 6.94 12.90 -16.28
C SER A 38 5.45 12.77 -16.65
N ALA A 39 4.61 12.71 -15.62
CA ALA A 39 3.20 12.44 -15.80
C ALA A 39 2.47 13.65 -16.38
N ASP A 40 1.75 13.41 -17.49
CA ASP A 40 0.85 14.39 -18.08
C ASP A 40 -0.55 14.29 -17.45
N GLN A 41 -1.30 15.39 -17.51
CA GLN A 41 -2.71 15.47 -17.05
C GLN A 41 -2.90 15.08 -15.57
N ILE A 42 -2.16 15.75 -14.68
CA ILE A 42 -2.29 15.58 -13.24
C ILE A 42 -3.49 16.40 -12.74
N GLU A 43 -4.44 15.72 -12.08
CA GLU A 43 -5.59 16.36 -11.45
C GLU A 43 -5.57 16.10 -9.94
N CYS A 44 -5.63 17.16 -9.15
CA CYS A 44 -5.61 17.09 -7.70
C CYS A 44 -7.01 17.25 -7.10
N MET A 45 -7.38 16.34 -6.20
CA MET A 45 -8.56 16.44 -5.36
C MET A 45 -8.17 16.22 -3.89
N PRO A 46 -8.97 16.66 -2.91
CA PRO A 46 -8.66 16.42 -1.51
C PRO A 46 -8.39 14.94 -1.21
N GLY A 47 -7.17 14.66 -0.73
CA GLY A 47 -6.64 13.33 -0.40
C GLY A 47 -6.41 12.40 -1.59
N LYS A 48 -6.41 12.89 -2.84
CA LYS A 48 -6.26 12.07 -4.06
C LYS A 48 -5.63 12.84 -5.21
N VAL A 49 -4.72 12.20 -5.94
CA VAL A 49 -4.11 12.75 -7.16
C VAL A 49 -4.33 11.77 -8.29
N PHE A 50 -4.88 12.23 -9.42
CA PHE A 50 -5.16 11.46 -10.62
C PHE A 50 -4.14 11.80 -11.69
N PHE A 51 -3.76 10.83 -12.48
CA PHE A 51 -2.79 11.01 -13.56
C PHE A 51 -2.98 9.92 -14.61
N GLN A 52 -2.47 10.15 -15.82
CA GLN A 52 -2.53 9.20 -16.92
C GLN A 52 -1.12 8.94 -17.45
N GLY A 53 -0.92 7.76 -18.05
CA GLY A 53 0.33 7.44 -18.73
C GLY A 53 0.63 5.95 -18.76
N ASN A 54 1.82 5.62 -19.27
CA ASN A 54 2.32 4.25 -19.38
C ASN A 54 3.51 4.09 -18.42
N TYR A 55 3.23 3.57 -17.22
CA TYR A 55 4.24 3.36 -16.18
C TYR A 55 4.41 1.89 -15.90
N ASP A 56 5.65 1.45 -15.70
CA ASP A 56 5.93 0.11 -15.19
C ASP A 56 5.72 0.03 -13.66
N LEU A 57 5.55 -1.19 -13.17
CA LEU A 57 5.35 -1.43 -11.73
C LEU A 57 6.53 -0.94 -10.88
N CYS A 58 7.75 -0.98 -11.44
CA CYS A 58 8.96 -0.61 -10.72
C CYS A 58 8.99 0.88 -10.40
N SER A 59 8.61 1.71 -11.37
CA SER A 59 8.57 3.16 -11.27
C SER A 59 7.47 3.62 -10.34
N LEU A 60 6.28 3.00 -10.44
CA LEU A 60 5.18 3.24 -9.51
C LEU A 60 5.53 2.83 -8.06
N ARG A 61 6.22 1.70 -7.86
CA ARG A 61 6.65 1.25 -6.52
C ARG A 61 7.68 2.18 -5.87
N LYS A 62 8.48 2.90 -6.68
CA LYS A 62 9.52 3.83 -6.19
C LYS A 62 8.98 5.16 -5.71
N MET A 63 7.70 5.49 -5.95
CA MET A 63 7.09 6.72 -5.45
C MET A 63 7.17 6.78 -3.93
N LYS A 64 7.61 7.92 -3.40
CA LYS A 64 7.86 8.11 -1.97
C LYS A 64 6.81 8.97 -1.26
N SER A 65 6.09 9.81 -2.00
CA SER A 65 5.12 10.77 -1.46
C SER A 65 3.70 10.21 -1.32
N ALA A 66 3.31 9.29 -2.20
CA ALA A 66 1.96 8.72 -2.25
C ALA A 66 1.77 7.60 -1.22
N GLU A 67 0.52 7.33 -0.82
CA GLU A 67 0.22 6.27 0.15
C GLU A 67 -0.11 4.94 -0.50
N ARG A 68 -0.94 4.97 -1.53
CA ARG A 68 -1.38 3.79 -2.28
C ARG A 68 -1.66 4.24 -3.71
N ILE A 69 -1.34 3.37 -4.66
CA ILE A 69 -1.58 3.59 -6.09
C ILE A 69 -2.66 2.63 -6.55
N PHE A 70 -3.58 3.13 -7.36
CA PHE A 70 -4.71 2.38 -7.90
C PHE A 70 -4.78 2.57 -9.41
N LEU A 71 -5.11 1.51 -10.11
CA LEU A 71 -5.61 1.58 -11.47
C LEU A 71 -7.04 2.09 -11.43
N LEU A 72 -7.30 3.22 -12.10
CA LEU A 72 -8.60 3.86 -12.10
C LEU A 72 -9.55 3.07 -12.99
N LEU A 73 -10.64 2.58 -12.41
CA LEU A 73 -11.72 1.96 -13.17
C LEU A 73 -12.76 3.01 -13.55
N ARG A 74 -13.17 3.83 -12.58
CA ARG A 74 -14.19 4.86 -12.81
C ARG A 74 -14.02 6.03 -11.85
N LYS A 75 -14.23 7.23 -12.39
CA LYS A 75 -14.38 8.48 -11.66
C LYS A 75 -15.67 9.17 -12.10
N GLY A 76 -16.38 9.79 -11.17
CA GLY A 76 -17.57 10.58 -11.48
C GLY A 76 -18.00 11.47 -10.34
N PRO A 77 -19.10 12.21 -10.51
CA PRO A 77 -19.64 13.11 -9.49
C PRO A 77 -20.14 12.35 -8.24
N PRO A 78 -20.46 13.07 -7.15
CA PRO A 78 -21.11 12.52 -5.98
C PRO A 78 -22.38 11.73 -6.32
N LEU A 79 -22.64 10.65 -5.58
CA LEU A 79 -23.87 9.86 -5.79
C LEU A 79 -25.17 10.65 -5.53
N THR A 80 -25.10 11.75 -4.77
CA THR A 80 -26.24 12.64 -4.48
C THR A 80 -26.78 13.35 -5.73
N GLU A 81 -25.98 13.53 -6.77
CA GLU A 81 -26.41 14.17 -8.02
C GLU A 81 -27.27 13.25 -8.90
N TYR A 82 -27.24 11.94 -8.65
CA TYR A 82 -28.03 10.98 -9.41
C TYR A 82 -29.47 10.97 -8.90
N LYS A 83 -30.38 11.57 -9.68
CA LYS A 83 -31.84 11.54 -9.44
C LYS A 83 -32.32 10.08 -9.32
N GLY A 84 -32.82 9.68 -8.15
CA GLY A 84 -33.41 8.35 -7.92
C GLY A 84 -33.05 7.72 -6.58
N ASN A 85 -33.38 6.43 -6.40
CA ASN A 85 -32.96 5.66 -5.24
C ASN A 85 -31.43 5.54 -5.25
N ALA A 86 -30.77 5.96 -4.17
CA ALA A 86 -29.31 5.93 -4.02
C ALA A 86 -28.71 4.54 -4.33
N LEU A 87 -29.46 3.46 -4.07
CA LEU A 87 -29.07 2.09 -4.41
C LEU A 87 -29.00 1.83 -5.91
N PHE A 88 -29.96 2.35 -6.66
CA PHE A 88 -29.99 2.21 -8.12
C PHE A 88 -28.85 3.00 -8.75
N SER A 89 -28.64 4.24 -8.27
CA SER A 89 -27.53 5.09 -8.70
C SER A 89 -26.17 4.47 -8.39
N LEU A 90 -26.00 3.90 -7.19
CA LEU A 90 -24.78 3.18 -6.80
C LEU A 90 -24.51 1.98 -7.71
N ARG A 91 -25.53 1.14 -7.94
CA ARG A 91 -25.40 -0.01 -8.84
C ARG A 91 -25.03 0.46 -10.24
N LYS A 92 -25.78 1.40 -10.82
CA LYS A 92 -25.52 1.92 -12.18
C LYS A 92 -24.13 2.54 -12.31
N PHE A 93 -23.67 3.29 -11.31
CA PHE A 93 -22.36 3.92 -11.33
C PHE A 93 -21.23 2.89 -11.22
N VAL A 94 -21.28 2.01 -10.21
CA VAL A 94 -20.19 1.08 -9.91
C VAL A 94 -20.15 -0.07 -10.91
N ILE A 95 -21.28 -0.72 -11.17
CA ILE A 95 -21.38 -1.86 -12.08
C ILE A 95 -21.16 -1.39 -13.52
N GLY A 96 -21.88 -0.35 -13.93
CA GLY A 96 -21.69 0.32 -15.21
C GLY A 96 -21.56 -0.64 -16.40
N ASP A 97 -20.46 -0.51 -17.13
CA ASP A 97 -20.14 -1.30 -18.32
C ASP A 97 -19.27 -2.52 -17.93
N SER A 98 -19.78 -3.72 -18.20
CA SER A 98 -19.07 -4.99 -17.96
C SER A 98 -17.69 -5.03 -18.61
N HIS A 99 -17.54 -4.45 -19.81
CA HIS A 99 -16.29 -4.49 -20.56
C HIS A 99 -15.19 -3.70 -19.84
N LEU A 100 -15.53 -2.55 -19.26
CA LEU A 100 -14.58 -1.73 -18.53
C LEU A 100 -13.99 -2.47 -17.33
N TRP A 101 -14.79 -3.26 -16.61
CA TRP A 101 -14.33 -4.08 -15.48
C TRP A 101 -13.38 -5.18 -15.92
N LEU A 102 -13.74 -5.92 -16.97
CA LEU A 102 -12.93 -7.02 -17.48
C LEU A 102 -11.61 -6.52 -18.08
N ASP A 103 -11.65 -5.44 -18.85
CA ASP A 103 -10.45 -4.79 -19.40
C ASP A 103 -9.53 -4.29 -18.29
N THR A 104 -10.08 -3.58 -17.30
CA THR A 104 -9.30 -3.06 -16.16
C THR A 104 -8.70 -4.20 -15.36
N LEU A 105 -9.43 -5.32 -15.20
CA LEU A 105 -8.92 -6.51 -14.53
C LEU A 105 -7.78 -7.15 -15.32
N GLN A 106 -7.91 -7.27 -16.64
CA GLN A 106 -6.83 -7.80 -17.49
C GLN A 106 -5.57 -6.94 -17.40
N ILE A 107 -5.71 -5.61 -17.45
CA ILE A 107 -4.59 -4.67 -17.26
C ILE A 107 -3.99 -4.85 -15.85
N TRP A 108 -4.83 -4.90 -14.83
CA TRP A 108 -4.37 -5.07 -13.45
C TRP A 108 -3.62 -6.39 -13.24
N LYS A 109 -4.06 -7.50 -13.86
CA LYS A 109 -3.36 -8.79 -13.82
C LYS A 109 -1.93 -8.67 -14.38
N GLN A 110 -1.71 -7.85 -15.41
CA GLN A 110 -0.36 -7.61 -15.95
C GLN A 110 0.59 -6.95 -14.93
N PHE A 111 0.06 -6.20 -13.96
CA PHE A 111 0.84 -5.64 -12.86
C PHE A 111 1.05 -6.64 -11.70
N GLN A 112 0.29 -7.74 -11.63
CA GLN A 112 0.43 -8.77 -10.61
C GLN A 112 1.36 -9.90 -11.03
N GLU A 113 1.39 -10.22 -12.32
CA GLU A 113 2.32 -11.20 -12.86
C GLU A 113 3.76 -10.72 -12.59
N PRO A 114 4.61 -11.55 -11.94
CA PRO A 114 6.04 -11.27 -11.88
C PRO A 114 6.49 -11.08 -13.31
N SER A 115 6.98 -9.89 -13.65
CA SER A 115 7.58 -9.65 -14.95
C SER A 115 8.67 -10.70 -15.10
N ALA A 116 8.41 -11.72 -15.94
CA ALA A 116 9.41 -12.69 -16.31
C ALA A 116 10.64 -11.88 -16.74
N GLN A 117 11.73 -12.09 -16.03
CA GLN A 117 13.03 -11.52 -16.32
C GLN A 117 13.23 -11.59 -17.84
N ARG A 118 13.24 -10.43 -18.51
CA ARG A 118 13.74 -10.34 -19.87
C ARG A 118 15.23 -10.66 -19.75
N GLY A 119 15.54 -11.91 -20.13
CA GLY A 119 16.84 -12.51 -19.88
C GLY A 119 17.96 -11.79 -20.61
N ILE A 120 19.08 -11.66 -19.90
CA ILE A 120 20.37 -12.06 -20.43
C ILE A 120 20.93 -13.11 -19.46
N SER A 121 21.49 -14.13 -20.06
CA SER A 121 21.61 -15.51 -19.61
C SER A 121 22.82 -15.84 -18.74
N HIS A 122 22.66 -16.94 -17.98
CA HIS A 122 23.67 -17.84 -17.39
C HIS A 122 24.45 -17.27 -16.18
N THR A 123 24.54 -17.98 -15.05
CA THR A 123 24.94 -19.39 -14.96
C THR A 123 24.30 -20.09 -13.76
N GLN A 124 24.01 -21.38 -13.96
CA GLN A 124 23.47 -22.33 -13.00
C GLN A 124 24.35 -22.48 -11.76
N GLU A 125 23.74 -22.67 -10.58
CA GLU A 125 24.25 -23.66 -9.65
C GLU A 125 23.12 -24.26 -8.78
N LYS A 126 23.14 -25.60 -8.71
CA LYS A 126 22.09 -26.45 -8.18
C LYS A 126 22.16 -26.56 -6.66
N SER A 127 20.96 -26.57 -6.08
CA SER A 127 20.55 -27.18 -4.81
C SER A 127 21.40 -28.36 -4.28
N LEU A 128 21.75 -28.31 -3.00
CA LEU A 128 21.85 -29.49 -2.15
C LEU A 128 21.23 -29.24 -0.76
N LYS A 129 20.15 -29.99 -0.49
CA LYS A 129 19.54 -30.24 0.81
C LYS A 129 20.47 -31.11 1.67
N ARG A 130 20.58 -30.83 2.97
CA ARG A 130 20.81 -31.87 4.00
C ARG A 130 19.89 -31.65 5.21
N LYS A 131 19.39 -32.77 5.71
CA LYS A 131 18.56 -32.93 6.91
C LYS A 131 19.43 -33.03 8.18
N LEU A 132 18.76 -32.73 9.29
CA LEU A 132 18.98 -33.04 10.71
C LEU A 132 19.89 -34.24 11.06
N ASP A 133 20.63 -34.09 12.16
CA ASP A 133 20.54 -34.97 13.32
C ASP A 133 21.09 -34.28 14.59
N ASP A 134 20.79 -34.89 15.74
CA ASP A 134 20.38 -34.30 17.02
C ASP A 134 21.37 -34.55 18.18
N ASN A 135 21.21 -33.77 19.26
CA ASN A 135 21.61 -33.97 20.67
C ASN A 135 23.08 -33.99 21.15
N SER A 136 23.38 -33.11 22.12
CA SER A 136 23.34 -33.50 23.55
C SER A 136 23.46 -32.29 24.51
N SER A 137 22.85 -32.46 25.67
CA SER A 137 22.45 -31.50 26.70
C SER A 137 23.27 -31.59 27.99
N THR A 138 23.49 -30.47 28.69
CA THR A 138 23.46 -30.27 30.16
C THR A 138 23.73 -28.77 30.42
N GLU A 139 23.20 -28.03 31.40
CA GLU A 139 22.64 -28.37 32.71
C GLU A 139 21.84 -27.16 33.27
N SER A 140 20.96 -27.46 34.23
CA SER A 140 19.90 -26.66 34.84
C SER A 140 20.34 -25.60 35.87
N LYS A 141 19.52 -24.56 36.10
CA LYS A 141 19.19 -24.03 37.47
C LYS A 141 18.03 -23.00 37.49
N THR A 142 16.86 -23.50 37.92
CA THR A 142 15.86 -22.95 38.86
C THR A 142 15.35 -21.49 38.80
N CYS A 143 14.08 -21.39 38.40
CA CYS A 143 12.93 -20.60 38.88
C CYS A 143 13.07 -19.60 40.06
N LYS A 144 12.54 -18.38 39.88
CA LYS A 144 11.56 -17.76 40.79
C LYS A 144 10.78 -16.63 40.09
N LYS A 145 9.45 -16.69 40.26
CA LYS A 145 8.45 -15.66 39.92
C LYS A 145 8.66 -14.41 40.76
N GLU A 146 8.49 -13.24 40.15
CA GLU A 146 7.88 -12.09 40.81
C GLU A 146 7.10 -11.24 39.80
N THR A 147 5.88 -10.90 40.21
CA THR A 147 4.84 -10.14 39.51
C THR A 147 5.03 -8.67 39.82
N ILE A 148 4.87 -7.74 38.86
CA ILE A 148 4.35 -6.38 39.09
C ILE A 148 3.85 -5.79 37.75
N VAL A 149 2.52 -5.61 37.71
CA VAL A 149 1.73 -4.47 37.18
C VAL A 149 1.98 -4.00 35.73
N ASN A 150 1.09 -4.44 34.84
CA ASN A 150 0.73 -3.68 33.63
C ASN A 150 -0.63 -3.03 33.88
N GLU A 151 -0.64 -1.72 34.11
CA GLU A 151 -1.84 -0.89 34.02
C GLU A 151 -1.96 -0.33 32.59
N ALA A 152 -2.91 -0.89 31.82
CA ALA A 152 -4.19 -0.24 31.49
C ALA A 152 -4.19 1.30 31.29
N HIS A 153 -4.92 1.96 30.37
CA HIS A 153 -5.90 1.71 29.30
C HIS A 153 -6.10 3.11 28.63
N LEU A 154 -6.72 3.37 27.47
CA LEU A 154 -8.13 3.21 27.09
C LEU A 154 -8.32 3.68 25.63
N TYR A 155 -9.08 2.93 24.83
CA TYR A 155 -10.37 3.40 24.27
C TYR A 155 -11.23 2.15 24.03
N SER A 156 -12.40 2.15 24.66
CA SER A 156 -13.29 1.01 24.87
C SER A 156 -14.09 0.63 23.62
N GLU A 157 -14.21 -0.67 23.34
CA GLU A 157 -15.29 -1.26 22.56
C GLU A 157 -16.39 -1.73 23.53
N GLU A 158 -17.59 -1.19 23.40
CA GLU A 158 -18.79 -1.72 24.05
C GLU A 158 -19.26 -2.97 23.28
N GLN A 159 -19.24 -4.12 23.96
CA GLN A 159 -19.93 -5.34 23.57
C GLN A 159 -21.14 -5.54 24.50
N ALA A 160 -22.34 -5.65 23.92
CA ALA A 160 -23.53 -6.11 24.61
C ALA A 160 -23.84 -7.58 24.23
N PRO A 161 -24.47 -8.37 25.12
CA PRO A 161 -24.54 -9.83 25.01
C PRO A 161 -25.62 -10.31 24.04
N MET A 162 -25.34 -11.38 23.31
CA MET A 162 -26.28 -12.04 22.41
C MET A 162 -27.03 -13.14 23.18
N GLU A 163 -28.32 -12.92 23.42
CA GLU A 163 -29.24 -13.95 23.90
C GLU A 163 -29.67 -14.89 22.76
N ALA A 164 -29.70 -16.18 23.07
CA ALA A 164 -30.18 -17.22 22.20
C ALA A 164 -31.70 -17.17 22.08
N ASN A 165 -32.23 -17.05 20.87
CA ASN A 165 -33.63 -17.37 20.62
C ASN A 165 -33.80 -18.12 19.30
N THR A 166 -34.14 -19.40 19.44
CA THR A 166 -34.45 -20.35 18.38
C THR A 166 -35.84 -20.03 17.84
N GLN A 167 -35.94 -19.52 16.60
CA GLN A 167 -37.21 -19.50 15.88
C GLN A 167 -37.04 -19.99 14.44
N LEU A 168 -37.87 -20.98 14.12
CA LEU A 168 -37.91 -21.80 12.92
C LEU A 168 -38.29 -20.98 11.67
N LEU A 169 -37.56 -21.19 10.57
CA LEU A 169 -37.97 -20.76 9.23
C LEU A 169 -38.83 -21.85 8.56
N PRO A 170 -39.95 -21.51 7.89
CA PRO A 170 -40.76 -22.46 7.14
C PRO A 170 -40.14 -22.80 5.77
N PRO A 171 -40.52 -23.94 5.15
CA PRO A 171 -39.81 -24.53 4.01
C PRO A 171 -40.11 -23.82 2.68
N LYS A 172 -39.12 -23.88 1.77
CA LYS A 172 -39.20 -23.44 0.36
C LYS A 172 -40.30 -24.20 -0.41
N PRO A 173 -41.07 -23.54 -1.28
CA PRO A 173 -41.85 -24.24 -2.30
C PRO A 173 -40.96 -24.58 -3.51
N SER A 174 -41.08 -25.83 -3.95
CA SER A 174 -40.54 -26.40 -5.18
C SER A 174 -41.47 -26.11 -6.37
N VAL A 175 -40.91 -25.62 -7.47
CA VAL A 175 -41.53 -25.56 -8.81
C VAL A 175 -40.41 -25.85 -9.80
N ARG A 176 -40.31 -27.10 -10.27
CA ARG A 176 -40.86 -27.64 -11.53
C ARG A 176 -40.20 -27.07 -12.79
N ASP A 177 -39.70 -28.03 -13.56
CA ASP A 177 -38.95 -27.92 -14.80
C ASP A 177 -39.75 -27.18 -15.89
N ALA A 178 -39.06 -26.34 -16.64
CA ALA A 178 -39.50 -25.86 -17.94
C ALA A 178 -38.29 -25.88 -18.89
N GLU A 179 -38.43 -26.68 -19.95
CA GLU A 179 -37.50 -26.79 -21.06
C GLU A 179 -37.58 -25.58 -22.00
N ASP A 180 -36.48 -25.43 -22.75
CA ASP A 180 -36.36 -24.88 -24.10
C ASP A 180 -36.21 -23.36 -24.30
N THR A 181 -35.00 -22.93 -24.68
CA THR A 181 -34.68 -22.51 -26.08
C THR A 181 -33.31 -21.83 -26.11
N GLY A 182 -32.47 -22.30 -27.03
CA GLY A 182 -31.07 -21.91 -27.14
C GLY A 182 -30.84 -20.48 -27.63
N HIS A 183 -29.85 -19.82 -27.04
CA HIS A 183 -29.01 -18.83 -27.69
C HIS A 183 -27.55 -19.07 -27.29
N PRO A 184 -26.56 -18.90 -28.19
CA PRO A 184 -25.18 -19.31 -27.92
C PRO A 184 -24.60 -18.44 -26.82
N LEU A 185 -24.36 -19.04 -25.65
CA LEU A 185 -23.49 -18.46 -24.63
C LEU A 185 -22.10 -18.38 -25.24
N PHE A 186 -21.56 -17.16 -25.33
CA PHE A 186 -20.14 -16.96 -25.55
C PHE A 186 -19.37 -17.81 -24.53
N GLU A 187 -18.67 -18.83 -25.02
CA GLU A 187 -17.70 -19.59 -24.24
C GLU A 187 -16.59 -18.62 -23.80
N HIS A 188 -16.78 -18.00 -22.64
CA HIS A 188 -15.68 -17.43 -21.92
C HIS A 188 -14.87 -18.59 -21.35
N ASP A 189 -13.70 -18.78 -21.94
CA ASP A 189 -12.56 -19.53 -21.43
C ASP A 189 -12.58 -19.55 -19.90
N ILE A 190 -12.66 -20.74 -19.30
CA ILE A 190 -12.85 -20.94 -17.85
C ILE A 190 -11.55 -20.55 -17.14
N SER A 191 -11.29 -19.25 -17.07
CA SER A 191 -10.37 -18.65 -16.11
C SER A 191 -10.93 -18.94 -14.71
N GLU A 192 -10.07 -19.39 -13.80
CA GLU A 192 -10.44 -19.59 -12.40
C GLU A 192 -11.26 -18.42 -11.84
N PRO A 193 -12.29 -18.69 -11.01
CA PRO A 193 -13.15 -17.65 -10.49
C PRO A 193 -12.35 -16.67 -9.62
N VAL A 194 -12.39 -15.39 -9.98
CA VAL A 194 -11.71 -14.29 -9.29
C VAL A 194 -12.20 -14.23 -7.83
N ALA A 195 -11.30 -14.53 -6.89
CA ALA A 195 -11.55 -14.29 -5.46
C ALA A 195 -11.35 -12.80 -5.14
N PHE A 196 -12.35 -12.13 -4.56
CA PHE A 196 -12.27 -10.67 -4.37
C PHE A 196 -12.83 -10.17 -3.04
N ARG A 197 -12.42 -8.97 -2.64
CA ARG A 197 -13.09 -8.19 -1.58
C ARG A 197 -13.42 -6.80 -2.07
N VAL A 198 -14.42 -6.17 -1.45
CA VAL A 198 -14.72 -4.75 -1.66
C VAL A 198 -14.26 -3.94 -0.45
N SER A 199 -13.40 -2.97 -0.68
CA SER A 199 -12.92 -1.99 0.31
C SER A 199 -13.62 -0.66 0.07
N CYS A 200 -14.68 -0.39 0.83
CA CYS A 200 -15.44 0.85 0.73
C CYS A 200 -14.98 1.88 1.74
N ARG A 201 -14.80 3.13 1.28
CA ARG A 201 -14.70 4.32 2.13
C ARG A 201 -15.84 5.26 1.77
N CYS A 202 -16.55 5.72 2.79
CA CYS A 202 -17.69 6.62 2.62
C CYS A 202 -17.57 7.77 3.61
N SER A 203 -17.90 8.97 3.16
CA SER A 203 -17.96 10.17 4.00
C SER A 203 -19.05 11.09 3.49
N GLY A 204 -19.53 12.02 4.32
CA GLY A 204 -20.47 13.04 3.91
C GLY A 204 -21.93 12.64 4.07
N VAL A 205 -22.81 13.14 3.21
CA VAL A 205 -24.27 12.95 3.32
C VAL A 205 -24.66 11.48 3.18
N LEU A 206 -23.92 10.71 2.39
CA LEU A 206 -24.21 9.29 2.14
C LEU A 206 -24.15 8.44 3.42
N THR A 207 -23.25 8.75 4.35
CA THR A 207 -23.09 7.97 5.59
C THR A 207 -24.26 8.13 6.56
N LYS A 208 -25.14 9.13 6.33
CA LYS A 208 -26.40 9.27 7.08
C LYS A 208 -27.44 8.22 6.68
N LYS A 209 -27.31 7.62 5.49
CA LYS A 209 -28.28 6.67 4.94
C LYS A 209 -27.77 5.23 4.92
N MET A 210 -26.46 5.05 4.74
CA MET A 210 -25.86 3.74 4.52
C MET A 210 -24.46 3.67 5.12
N THR A 211 -24.12 2.53 5.71
CA THR A 211 -22.75 2.28 6.17
C THR A 211 -21.84 1.90 5.00
N ALA A 212 -20.52 2.06 5.17
CA ALA A 212 -19.55 1.57 4.20
C ALA A 212 -19.65 0.04 3.99
N GLN A 213 -20.03 -0.71 5.03
CA GLN A 213 -20.26 -2.15 4.96
C GLN A 213 -21.48 -2.50 4.10
N ASP A 214 -22.59 -1.75 4.23
CA ASP A 214 -23.77 -1.94 3.38
C ASP A 214 -23.45 -1.75 1.90
N ILE A 215 -22.73 -0.66 1.60
CA ILE A 215 -22.28 -0.34 0.25
C ILE A 215 -21.36 -1.43 -0.27
N GLY A 216 -20.39 -1.87 0.54
CA GLY A 216 -19.50 -2.98 0.20
C GLY A 216 -20.25 -4.27 -0.11
N ARG A 217 -21.28 -4.61 0.69
CA ARG A 217 -22.15 -5.77 0.47
C ARG A 217 -22.93 -5.66 -0.83
N ILE A 218 -23.53 -4.50 -1.12
CA ILE A 218 -24.31 -4.29 -2.34
C ILE A 218 -23.45 -4.42 -3.59
N ILE A 219 -22.27 -3.81 -3.57
CA ILE A 219 -21.30 -3.91 -4.67
C ILE A 219 -20.80 -5.35 -4.80
N GLY A 220 -20.49 -6.02 -3.68
CA GLY A 220 -20.05 -7.42 -3.68
C GLY A 220 -21.08 -8.37 -4.28
N VAL A 221 -22.35 -8.24 -3.90
CA VAL A 221 -23.45 -9.04 -4.47
C VAL A 221 -23.57 -8.78 -5.97
N ALA A 222 -23.52 -7.51 -6.39
CA ALA A 222 -23.62 -7.15 -7.79
C ALA A 222 -22.47 -7.72 -8.65
N LEU A 223 -21.22 -7.58 -8.20
CA LEU A 223 -20.06 -8.11 -8.91
C LEU A 223 -20.11 -9.65 -8.99
N SER A 224 -20.58 -10.31 -7.92
CA SER A 224 -20.75 -11.77 -7.90
C SER A 224 -21.81 -12.22 -8.92
N GLN A 225 -22.93 -11.51 -9.02
CA GLN A 225 -24.01 -11.82 -9.96
C GLN A 225 -23.61 -11.58 -11.41
N GLN A 226 -22.87 -10.50 -11.69
CA GLN A 226 -22.52 -10.10 -13.05
C GLN A 226 -21.33 -10.88 -13.63
N PHE A 227 -20.31 -11.14 -12.81
CA PHE A 227 -19.05 -11.74 -13.29
C PHE A 227 -18.79 -13.15 -12.74
N GLY A 228 -19.65 -13.68 -11.87
CA GLY A 228 -19.42 -14.97 -11.22
C GLY A 228 -18.24 -14.97 -10.23
N TRP A 229 -17.74 -13.79 -9.85
CA TRP A 229 -16.61 -13.67 -8.90
C TRP A 229 -17.02 -14.13 -7.50
N LYS A 230 -16.05 -14.65 -6.74
CA LYS A 230 -16.28 -15.22 -5.42
C LYS A 230 -15.79 -14.27 -4.32
N PRO A 231 -16.66 -13.78 -3.41
CA PRO A 231 -16.21 -12.97 -2.29
C PRO A 231 -15.28 -13.75 -1.35
N ASP A 232 -14.09 -13.20 -1.06
CA ASP A 232 -13.16 -13.68 -0.03
C ASP A 232 -12.57 -12.48 0.73
N LEU A 233 -13.00 -12.30 1.98
CA LEU A 233 -12.55 -11.19 2.82
C LEU A 233 -11.18 -11.44 3.47
N ARG A 234 -10.73 -12.70 3.53
CA ARG A 234 -9.49 -13.11 4.22
C ARG A 234 -8.32 -13.20 3.25
N ARG A 235 -8.52 -13.83 2.09
CA ARG A 235 -7.48 -14.07 1.08
C ARG A 235 -7.97 -13.67 -0.32
N PRO A 236 -8.39 -12.41 -0.52
CA PRO A 236 -8.76 -11.92 -1.85
C PRO A 236 -7.56 -11.97 -2.79
N MET A 237 -7.79 -12.38 -4.03
CA MET A 237 -6.88 -12.11 -5.14
C MET A 237 -7.00 -10.62 -5.51
N LEU A 238 -8.22 -10.14 -5.72
CA LEU A 238 -8.51 -8.77 -6.12
C LEU A 238 -9.13 -7.97 -4.97
N GLU A 239 -8.61 -6.77 -4.71
CA GLU A 239 -9.31 -5.77 -3.90
C GLU A 239 -9.97 -4.74 -4.82
N VAL A 240 -11.28 -4.56 -4.65
CA VAL A 240 -12.03 -3.50 -5.33
C VAL A 240 -12.15 -2.33 -4.37
N PHE A 241 -11.42 -1.25 -4.63
CA PHE A 241 -11.49 -0.05 -3.83
C PHE A 241 -12.59 0.88 -4.33
N VAL A 242 -13.44 1.35 -3.42
CA VAL A 242 -14.54 2.26 -3.71
C VAL A 242 -14.51 3.41 -2.71
N HIS A 243 -14.47 4.64 -3.20
CA HIS A 243 -14.55 5.83 -2.36
C HIS A 243 -15.68 6.73 -2.82
N LEU A 244 -16.62 6.99 -1.91
CA LEU A 244 -17.81 7.79 -2.16
C LEU A 244 -17.86 8.94 -1.16
N ASN A 245 -17.94 10.18 -1.65
CA ASN A 245 -18.12 11.35 -0.81
C ASN A 245 -18.96 12.42 -1.51
N ASP A 246 -19.12 13.56 -0.85
CA ASP A 246 -19.93 14.69 -1.33
C ASP A 246 -19.27 15.48 -2.47
N MET A 247 -18.03 15.14 -2.86
CA MET A 247 -17.28 15.80 -3.93
C MET A 247 -17.09 14.93 -5.16
N TYR A 248 -16.96 13.60 -4.99
CA TYR A 248 -16.69 12.65 -6.07
C TYR A 248 -16.98 11.21 -5.67
N SER A 249 -17.10 10.36 -6.69
CA SER A 249 -17.18 8.90 -6.59
C SER A 249 -16.04 8.27 -7.40
N VAL A 250 -15.29 7.36 -6.79
CA VAL A 250 -14.13 6.69 -7.41
C VAL A 250 -14.16 5.19 -7.16
N VAL A 251 -13.83 4.42 -8.20
CA VAL A 251 -13.63 2.97 -8.18
C VAL A 251 -12.28 2.65 -8.81
N GLY A 252 -11.52 1.73 -8.21
CA GLY A 252 -10.27 1.25 -8.80
C GLY A 252 -9.68 0.04 -8.12
N PHE A 253 -8.61 -0.49 -8.69
CA PHE A 253 -7.89 -1.66 -8.18
C PHE A 253 -6.53 -1.23 -7.63
N PRO A 254 -6.20 -1.51 -6.37
CA PRO A 254 -4.88 -1.19 -5.84
C PRO A 254 -3.83 -2.00 -6.59
N ILE A 255 -2.79 -1.33 -7.07
CA ILE A 255 -1.69 -1.98 -7.79
C ILE A 255 -0.83 -2.76 -6.82
N LEU A 256 -0.61 -2.19 -5.63
CA LEU A 256 0.20 -2.77 -4.57
C LEU A 256 -0.69 -3.22 -3.40
N ARG A 257 -0.38 -4.39 -2.85
CA ARG A 257 -1.05 -4.91 -1.67
C ARG A 257 -0.79 -4.02 -0.45
N GLN A 258 0.49 -3.75 -0.18
CA GLN A 258 0.92 -2.88 0.92
C GLN A 258 0.95 -1.41 0.50
N PRO A 259 0.73 -0.47 1.44
CA PRO A 259 0.96 0.96 1.20
C PRO A 259 2.42 1.22 0.82
N LEU A 260 2.65 2.27 0.02
CA LEU A 260 4.00 2.72 -0.34
C LEU A 260 4.81 3.20 0.87
N ALA A 261 4.16 3.63 1.95
CA ALA A 261 4.83 3.94 3.20
C ALA A 261 5.50 2.71 3.86
N SER A 262 5.11 1.49 3.49
CA SER A 262 5.75 0.24 3.93
C SER A 262 6.98 -0.03 3.08
N ARG A 263 8.11 0.58 3.46
CA ARG A 263 9.38 0.44 2.75
C ARG A 263 10.06 -0.88 3.12
N ASP A 264 10.49 -1.65 2.13
CA ASP A 264 11.19 -2.93 2.34
C ASP A 264 12.51 -2.80 3.12
N TYR A 265 13.07 -1.58 3.15
CA TYR A 265 14.31 -1.24 3.86
C TYR A 265 14.09 -0.69 5.28
N ILE A 266 12.84 -0.50 5.73
CA ILE A 266 12.52 -0.06 7.10
C ILE A 266 11.89 -1.24 7.86
N GLN A 267 12.56 -1.70 8.91
CA GLN A 267 12.10 -2.83 9.73
C GLN A 267 11.35 -2.36 10.98
N SER A 268 11.86 -1.35 11.67
CA SER A 268 11.22 -0.74 12.84
C SER A 268 10.60 0.59 12.43
N THR A 269 9.27 0.65 12.44
CA THR A 269 8.52 1.83 11.97
C THR A 269 8.45 2.91 13.04
N GLY A 270 8.78 4.15 12.67
CA GLY A 270 8.57 5.34 13.51
C GLY A 270 7.60 6.30 12.82
N LEU A 271 8.09 7.49 12.49
CA LEU A 271 7.34 8.41 11.63
C LEU A 271 7.00 7.72 10.29
N ARG A 272 5.81 7.98 9.76
CA ARG A 272 5.39 7.40 8.49
C ARG A 272 6.36 7.82 7.36
N ALA A 273 6.85 6.86 6.58
CA ALA A 273 7.90 7.09 5.59
C ALA A 273 7.55 8.16 4.55
N THR A 274 6.28 8.26 4.14
CA THR A 274 5.79 9.31 3.23
C THR A 274 5.99 10.71 3.83
N THR A 275 5.64 10.89 5.10
CA THR A 275 5.85 12.14 5.83
C THR A 275 7.34 12.42 6.06
N ALA A 276 8.11 11.41 6.45
CA ALA A 276 9.55 11.53 6.65
C ALA A 276 10.29 11.97 5.38
N TRP A 277 9.92 11.39 4.22
CA TRP A 277 10.44 11.81 2.92
C TRP A 277 10.07 13.26 2.59
N ALA A 278 8.81 13.67 2.81
CA ALA A 278 8.40 15.04 2.58
C ALA A 278 9.16 16.03 3.48
N MET A 279 9.38 15.70 4.76
CA MET A 279 10.21 16.51 5.66
C MET A 279 11.64 16.68 5.13
N ALA A 280 12.26 15.58 4.68
CA ALA A 280 13.61 15.62 4.12
C ALA A 280 13.67 16.42 2.80
N SER A 281 12.64 16.33 1.95
CA SER A 281 12.55 17.09 0.69
C SER A 281 12.46 18.60 0.89
N LEU A 282 11.90 19.05 2.01
CA LEU A 282 11.83 20.46 2.38
C LEU A 282 13.12 20.99 3.01
N ALA A 283 14.06 20.11 3.39
CA ALA A 283 15.30 20.50 4.05
C ALA A 283 16.39 20.96 3.07
N GLU A 284 16.08 21.04 1.76
CA GLU A 284 16.98 21.54 0.71
C GLU A 284 18.39 20.91 0.73
N ILE A 285 18.43 19.59 0.98
CA ILE A 285 19.68 18.84 1.08
C ILE A 285 20.42 18.85 -0.26
N SER A 286 21.66 19.33 -0.25
CA SER A 286 22.55 19.32 -1.42
C SER A 286 23.62 18.23 -1.33
N THR A 287 24.32 18.00 -2.44
CA THR A 287 25.39 17.00 -2.53
C THR A 287 26.53 17.33 -1.56
N ALA A 288 27.10 16.29 -0.91
CA ALA A 288 28.20 16.40 0.06
C ALA A 288 27.88 17.21 1.33
N GLN A 289 26.60 17.45 1.64
CA GLN A 289 26.20 18.03 2.92
C GLN A 289 26.20 17.00 4.05
N TYR A 290 26.39 17.53 5.27
CA TYR A 290 26.15 16.83 6.53
C TYR A 290 24.78 17.22 7.05
N VAL A 291 23.94 16.22 7.31
CA VAL A 291 22.58 16.38 7.83
C VAL A 291 22.53 15.77 9.23
N LEU A 292 22.03 16.54 10.19
CA LEU A 292 21.87 16.12 11.57
C LEU A 292 20.38 16.03 11.91
N ASP A 293 19.97 14.89 12.45
CA ASP A 293 18.71 14.74 13.18
C ASP A 293 19.03 14.53 14.67
N PRO A 294 18.86 15.56 15.52
CA PRO A 294 19.30 15.52 16.92
C PRO A 294 18.37 14.72 17.84
N MET A 295 17.24 14.23 17.32
CA MET A 295 16.24 13.44 18.06
C MET A 295 15.66 12.37 17.12
N CYS A 296 16.56 11.55 16.55
CA CYS A 296 16.25 10.73 15.39
C CYS A 296 15.32 9.54 15.65
N GLY A 297 15.10 9.15 16.92
CA GLY A 297 14.31 7.98 17.28
C GLY A 297 14.81 6.72 16.57
N VAL A 298 13.92 6.06 15.82
CA VAL A 298 14.26 4.90 14.97
C VAL A 298 14.87 5.27 13.60
N GLY A 299 15.22 6.54 13.39
CA GLY A 299 15.97 7.03 12.23
C GLY A 299 15.18 7.18 10.92
N THR A 300 13.85 7.27 10.95
CA THR A 300 13.05 7.18 9.71
C THR A 300 13.30 8.36 8.75
N ILE A 301 13.48 9.58 9.27
CA ILE A 301 13.81 10.77 8.46
C ILE A 301 15.18 10.60 7.81
N LEU A 302 16.19 10.22 8.60
CA LEU A 302 17.54 9.97 8.10
C LEU A 302 17.57 8.88 7.04
N LEU A 303 16.80 7.80 7.20
CA LEU A 303 16.72 6.74 6.21
C LEU A 303 16.09 7.22 4.90
N GLU A 304 14.94 7.89 4.96
CA GLU A 304 14.31 8.42 3.75
C GLU A 304 15.21 9.42 3.02
N ALA A 305 15.91 10.26 3.78
CA ALA A 305 16.89 11.20 3.25
C ALA A 305 18.10 10.49 2.63
N ALA A 306 18.70 9.53 3.33
CA ALA A 306 19.85 8.78 2.81
C ALA A 306 19.52 7.98 1.54
N MET A 307 18.26 7.57 1.38
CA MET A 307 17.76 6.88 0.19
C MET A 307 17.42 7.82 -0.97
N GLU A 308 17.31 9.14 -0.76
CA GLU A 308 17.03 10.13 -1.81
C GLU A 308 18.30 10.91 -2.20
N TRP A 309 19.16 11.24 -1.23
CA TRP A 309 20.43 11.95 -1.43
C TRP A 309 21.62 11.02 -1.17
N PRO A 310 22.07 10.24 -2.18
CA PRO A 310 23.13 9.24 -2.00
C PRO A 310 24.51 9.85 -1.70
N HIS A 311 24.71 11.12 -2.01
CA HIS A 311 25.98 11.84 -1.82
C HIS A 311 26.01 12.71 -0.56
N ALA A 312 25.00 12.64 0.30
CA ALA A 312 24.98 13.31 1.60
C ALA A 312 25.35 12.32 2.73
N THR A 313 25.82 12.89 3.83
CA THR A 313 26.19 12.19 5.06
C THR A 313 25.24 12.59 6.18
N PHE A 314 24.88 11.63 7.03
CA PHE A 314 23.80 11.75 7.98
C PHE A 314 24.26 11.35 9.37
N LEU A 315 23.90 12.12 10.39
CA LEU A 315 24.08 11.79 11.79
C LEU A 315 22.74 11.83 12.51
N GLY A 316 22.40 10.74 13.20
CA GLY A 316 21.28 10.68 14.12
C GLY A 316 21.74 10.69 15.57
N ILE A 317 21.13 11.54 16.38
CA ILE A 317 21.32 11.54 17.83
C ILE A 317 20.00 11.20 18.49
N ASP A 318 20.03 10.36 19.52
CA ASP A 318 18.88 10.15 20.41
C ASP A 318 19.36 9.79 21.81
N LYS A 319 18.62 10.22 22.84
CA LYS A 319 18.95 9.89 24.24
C LYS A 319 18.69 8.42 24.54
N SER A 320 17.74 7.82 23.83
CA SER A 320 17.25 6.48 24.09
C SER A 320 18.06 5.43 23.35
N GLU A 321 18.81 4.63 24.09
CA GLU A 321 19.55 3.48 23.54
C GLU A 321 18.62 2.49 22.82
N SER A 322 17.39 2.31 23.31
CA SER A 322 16.42 1.40 22.67
C SER A 322 16.00 1.90 21.29
N GLN A 323 15.77 3.20 21.13
CA GLN A 323 15.46 3.81 19.83
C GLN A 323 16.64 3.67 18.86
N LEU A 324 17.86 3.91 19.32
CA LEU A 324 19.07 3.76 18.50
C LEU A 324 19.35 2.32 18.09
N LYS A 325 18.99 1.32 18.90
CA LYS A 325 19.05 -0.09 18.49
C LYS A 325 18.13 -0.37 17.30
N HIS A 326 16.91 0.17 17.32
CA HIS A 326 15.98 0.08 16.20
C HIS A 326 16.48 0.86 14.97
N ALA A 327 17.02 2.07 15.17
CA ALA A 327 17.63 2.86 14.10
C ALA A 327 18.81 2.14 13.44
N LEU A 328 19.69 1.52 14.24
CA LEU A 328 20.83 0.77 13.73
C LEU A 328 20.38 -0.43 12.87
N ASN A 329 19.33 -1.15 13.30
CA ASN A 329 18.77 -2.24 12.51
C ASN A 329 18.18 -1.75 11.18
N ASN A 330 17.49 -0.61 11.20
CA ASN A 330 16.99 0.07 10.02
C ASN A 330 18.13 0.47 9.06
N VAL A 331 19.18 1.14 9.56
CA VAL A 331 20.35 1.55 8.76
C VAL A 331 21.05 0.34 8.13
N LYS A 332 21.22 -0.75 8.89
CA LYS A 332 21.77 -2.02 8.39
C LYS A 332 20.90 -2.62 7.29
N LYS A 333 19.58 -2.69 7.51
CA LYS A 333 18.62 -3.23 6.55
C LYS A 333 18.57 -2.43 5.25
N ALA A 334 18.71 -1.11 5.34
CA ALA A 334 18.76 -0.20 4.20
C ALA A 334 20.12 -0.19 3.47
N GLY A 335 21.17 -0.75 4.07
CA GLY A 335 22.51 -0.80 3.46
C GLY A 335 23.22 0.55 3.40
N VAL A 336 22.91 1.47 4.34
CA VAL A 336 23.44 2.86 4.35
C VAL A 336 24.37 3.16 5.52
N MET A 337 24.94 2.11 6.13
CA MET A 337 25.88 2.21 7.27
C MET A 337 27.12 3.08 7.00
N ASN A 338 27.54 3.18 5.74
CA ASN A 338 28.69 3.99 5.34
C ASN A 338 28.40 5.49 5.27
N ARG A 339 27.14 5.92 5.43
CA ARG A 339 26.72 7.32 5.32
C ARG A 339 25.82 7.78 6.44
N VAL A 340 25.20 6.87 7.18
CA VAL A 340 24.36 7.19 8.34
C VAL A 340 25.05 6.71 9.61
N ALA A 341 25.56 7.67 10.38
CA ALA A 341 26.10 7.44 11.71
C ALA A 341 25.00 7.67 12.77
N LEU A 342 25.13 7.00 13.92
CA LEU A 342 24.22 7.11 15.04
C LEU A 342 25.03 7.33 16.33
N LEU A 343 24.60 8.28 17.16
CA LEU A 343 25.25 8.61 18.42
C LEU A 343 24.20 8.67 19.53
N GLN A 344 24.50 8.06 20.68
CA GLN A 344 23.68 8.26 21.86
C GLN A 344 24.04 9.59 22.52
N GLY A 345 23.04 10.45 22.73
CA GLY A 345 23.26 11.76 23.32
C GLY A 345 21.96 12.52 23.56
N SER A 346 22.01 13.53 24.44
CA SER A 346 20.89 14.42 24.69
C SER A 346 21.10 15.74 23.95
N VAL A 347 20.06 16.24 23.28
CA VAL A 347 20.07 17.57 22.67
C VAL A 347 20.27 18.69 23.70
N LEU A 348 19.98 18.44 24.99
CA LEU A 348 20.25 19.40 26.05
C LEU A 348 21.74 19.58 26.35
N GLU A 349 22.59 18.65 25.90
CA GLU A 349 24.04 18.67 26.08
C GLU A 349 24.76 19.05 24.77
N PHE A 350 24.02 19.59 23.79
CA PHE A 350 24.49 19.76 22.42
C PHE A 350 25.65 20.75 22.25
N CYS A 351 25.79 21.75 23.12
CA CYS A 351 26.95 22.65 23.11
C CYS A 351 28.29 21.92 23.34
N VAL A 352 28.28 20.74 23.99
CA VAL A 352 29.47 19.88 24.16
C VAL A 352 29.66 18.95 22.96
N LEU A 353 28.59 18.67 22.23
CA LEU A 353 28.60 17.80 21.06
C LEU A 353 29.20 18.50 19.83
N GLU A 354 29.18 19.84 19.71
CA GLU A 354 29.66 20.56 18.51
C GLU A 354 31.16 20.33 18.24
N GLU A 355 32.01 20.43 19.27
CA GLU A 355 33.45 20.11 19.16
C GLU A 355 33.67 18.61 18.84
N PHE A 356 32.84 17.75 19.43
CA PHE A 356 32.87 16.30 19.20
C PHE A 356 32.39 15.92 17.79
N LEU A 357 31.39 16.62 17.27
CA LEU A 357 30.82 16.50 15.93
C LEU A 357 31.86 16.87 14.89
N TYR A 358 32.54 18.00 15.07
CA TYR A 358 33.63 18.42 14.20
C TYR A 358 34.73 17.35 14.14
N TYR A 359 35.15 16.83 15.30
CA TYR A 359 36.16 15.77 15.39
C TYR A 359 35.69 14.44 14.79
N TYR A 360 34.46 14.03 15.07
CA TYR A 360 33.88 12.77 14.60
C TYR A 360 33.66 12.78 13.09
N LEU A 361 33.17 13.89 12.53
CA LEU A 361 33.01 14.06 11.09
C LEU A 361 34.39 14.08 10.38
N ALA A 362 35.40 14.71 10.98
CA ALA A 362 36.77 14.71 10.45
C ALA A 362 37.43 13.32 10.43
N LYS A 363 37.14 12.47 11.44
CA LYS A 363 37.72 11.12 11.57
C LYS A 363 36.94 9.99 10.89
N SER A 364 35.61 10.07 10.83
CA SER A 364 34.77 8.97 10.35
C SER A 364 34.69 8.91 8.82
N PHE A 365 35.12 9.97 8.13
CA PHE A 365 35.07 10.10 6.67
C PHE A 365 36.42 10.39 6.02
N THR A 366 37.53 10.18 6.74
CA THR A 366 38.86 10.11 6.11
C THR A 366 38.93 8.81 5.30
N ILE A 367 38.49 8.90 4.04
CA ILE A 367 38.69 7.86 3.02
C ILE A 367 40.21 7.65 2.90
N THR A 368 40.68 6.44 3.16
CA THR A 368 41.95 5.94 2.61
C THR A 368 41.66 5.22 1.31
#